data_AF-A0A5E4JL43-F1
#
_entry.id   AF-A0A5E4JL43-F1
#
_cell.length_a   1.000
_cell.length_b   1.000
_cell.length_c   1.000
_cell.angle_alpha   90.00
_cell.angle_beta   90.00
_cell.angle_gamma   90.00
#
_symmetry.space_group_name_H-M   'P 1'
#
loop_
_entity.id
_entity.type
_entity.pdbx_description
1 polymer ?
#
loop_
_entity_poly.entity_id
_entity_poly.type
_entity_poly.pdbx_seq_one_letter_code
_entity_poly.pdbx_strand_id
1 'polypeptide(L)'
;MNKILKTLLLGLVIWVIPFLASFLVWDVKAGGPSIDVAWFYALMGFTGAISFSIAAYYQFKNVKKNTSYEGWTSGIIWYIELVLLDFIFLVVLFGMTIGSYSHLLLTYLNVLILSVAIGYLKR
;
A
#
# COMPACT_ATOMS: atom_id res chain seq x y z
N MET A 1 -11.96 -19.10 1.44
CA MET A 1 -12.15 -17.64 1.57
C MET A 1 -12.55 -17.07 0.22
N ASN A 2 -13.47 -16.12 0.18
CA ASN A 2 -13.83 -15.41 -1.05
C ASN A 2 -12.58 -14.72 -1.64
N LYS A 3 -12.41 -14.78 -2.96
CA LYS A 3 -11.28 -14.19 -3.68
C LYS A 3 -11.17 -12.67 -3.47
N ILE A 4 -12.29 -11.94 -3.54
CA ILE A 4 -12.31 -10.50 -3.31
C ILE A 4 -11.90 -10.18 -1.87
N LEU A 5 -12.47 -10.91 -0.90
CA LEU A 5 -12.12 -10.76 0.51
C LEU A 5 -10.63 -11.04 0.74
N LYS A 6 -10.06 -12.07 0.11
CA LYS A 6 -8.62 -12.33 0.15
C LYS A 6 -7.81 -11.14 -0.37
N THR A 7 -8.19 -10.59 -1.53
CA THR A 7 -7.49 -9.44 -2.12
C THR A 7 -7.54 -8.24 -1.18
N LEU A 8 -8.71 -7.90 -0.63
CA LEU A 8 -8.86 -6.79 0.32
C LEU A 8 -8.02 -7.01 1.59
N LEU A 9 -8.08 -8.19 2.20
CA LEU A 9 -7.25 -8.47 3.39
C LEU A 9 -5.74 -8.35 3.10
N LEU A 10 -5.30 -8.70 1.89
CA LEU A 10 -3.91 -8.50 1.50
C LEU A 10 -3.58 -7.04 1.23
N GLY A 11 -4.51 -6.24 0.71
CA GLY A 11 -4.32 -4.79 0.57
C GLY A 11 -4.24 -4.08 1.91
N LEU A 12 -5.06 -4.50 2.88
CA LEU A 12 -4.94 -4.09 4.27
C LEU A 12 -3.53 -4.40 4.83
N VAL A 13 -2.94 -5.55 4.51
CA VAL A 13 -1.56 -5.87 4.92
C VAL A 13 -0.56 -4.89 4.31
N ILE A 14 -0.74 -4.49 3.04
CA ILE A 14 0.12 -3.51 2.38
C ILE A 14 0.12 -2.18 3.16
N TRP A 15 -1.04 -1.77 3.68
CA TRP A 15 -1.24 -0.52 4.41
C TRP A 15 -0.81 -0.59 5.88
N VAL A 16 -1.23 -1.64 6.60
CA VAL A 16 -1.06 -1.75 8.07
C VAL A 16 0.41 -1.79 8.46
N ILE A 17 1.27 -2.46 7.69
CA ILE A 17 2.68 -2.60 8.05
C ILE A 17 3.41 -1.23 8.06
N PRO A 18 3.39 -0.42 6.98
CA PRO A 18 3.89 0.96 7.02
C PRO A 18 3.23 1.83 8.08
N PHE A 19 1.91 1.71 8.23
CA PHE A 19 1.16 2.48 9.23
C PHE A 19 1.66 2.17 10.65
N LEU A 20 1.81 0.90 11.01
CA LEU A 20 2.38 0.48 12.30
C LEU A 20 3.83 0.92 12.48
N ALA A 21 4.64 0.85 11.41
CA ALA A 21 6.02 1.32 11.45
C ALA A 21 6.11 2.83 11.69
N SER A 22 5.15 3.61 11.21
CA SER A 22 5.13 5.07 11.40
C SER A 22 5.06 5.46 12.88
N PHE A 23 4.34 4.69 13.72
CA PHE A 23 4.25 4.96 15.17
C PHE A 23 5.59 4.87 15.90
N LEU A 24 6.55 4.10 15.38
CA LEU A 24 7.89 3.99 15.98
C LEU A 24 8.68 5.30 15.90
N VAL A 25 8.31 6.16 14.94
CA VAL A 25 9.05 7.37 14.59
C VAL A 25 8.13 8.58 14.51
N TRP A 26 6.94 8.52 15.11
CA TRP A 26 5.99 9.63 15.14
C TRP A 26 6.02 10.34 16.48
N ASP A 27 6.23 11.65 16.47
CA ASP A 27 6.10 12.50 17.65
C ASP A 27 4.69 13.10 17.69
N VAL A 28 3.88 12.60 18.63
CA VAL A 28 2.50 13.05 18.86
C VAL A 28 2.45 14.52 19.31
N LYS A 29 3.47 15.00 20.04
CA LYS A 29 3.52 16.40 20.52
C LYS A 29 3.90 17.37 19.40
N ALA A 30 4.85 16.97 18.56
CA ALA A 30 5.27 17.78 17.42
C ALA A 30 4.30 17.69 16.23
N GLY A 31 3.44 16.67 16.20
CA GLY A 31 2.49 16.45 15.10
C GLY A 31 3.15 15.99 13.81
N GLY A 32 4.27 15.27 13.90
CA GLY A 32 5.08 14.88 12.75
C GLY A 32 6.12 13.81 13.08
N PRO A 33 6.94 13.38 12.10
CA PRO A 33 7.99 12.42 12.35
C PRO A 33 9.05 12.97 13.32
N SER A 34 9.51 12.13 14.25
CA SER A 34 10.60 12.42 15.18
C SER A 34 11.99 12.32 14.54
N ILE A 35 12.03 11.80 13.30
CA ILE A 35 13.22 11.66 12.47
C ILE A 35 13.13 12.62 11.28
N ASP A 36 14.26 12.80 10.59
CA ASP A 36 14.30 13.55 9.33
C ASP A 36 13.27 13.01 8.31
N VAL A 37 12.67 13.93 7.56
CA VAL A 37 11.56 13.62 6.64
C VAL A 37 12.00 12.65 5.53
N ALA A 38 13.24 12.75 5.04
CA ALA A 38 13.75 11.82 4.04
C ALA A 38 13.89 10.41 4.62
N TRP A 39 14.35 10.29 5.87
CA TRP A 39 14.40 9.01 6.59
C TRP A 39 13.02 8.43 6.86
N PHE A 40 12.03 9.27 7.19
CA PHE A 40 10.64 8.84 7.33
C PHE A 40 10.11 8.23 6.02
N TYR A 41 10.28 8.93 4.89
CA TYR A 41 9.85 8.41 3.59
C TYR A 41 10.61 7.14 3.19
N ALA A 42 11.91 7.04 3.48
CA ALA A 42 12.68 5.82 3.25
C ALA A 42 12.13 4.64 4.07
N LEU A 43 11.77 4.86 5.35
CA LEU A 43 11.15 3.85 6.20
C LEU A 43 9.79 3.40 5.65
N MET A 44 8.95 4.35 5.21
CA MET A 44 7.64 4.04 4.61
C MET A 44 7.79 3.26 3.30
N GLY A 45 8.75 3.64 2.46
CA GLY A 45 9.06 2.92 1.23
C GLY A 45 9.58 1.50 1.49
N PHE A 46 10.48 1.33 2.44
CA PHE A 46 11.04 0.04 2.84
C PHE A 46 9.97 -0.90 3.40
N THR A 47 9.18 -0.41 4.36
CA THR A 47 8.10 -1.19 4.98
C THR A 47 6.98 -1.49 3.99
N GLY A 48 6.70 -0.56 3.07
CA GLY A 48 5.77 -0.74 1.95
C GLY A 48 6.24 -1.81 0.96
N ALA A 49 7.55 -1.88 0.67
CA ALA A 49 8.11 -2.93 -0.18
C ALA A 49 8.00 -4.31 0.48
N ILE A 50 8.26 -4.42 1.78
CA ILE A 50 8.06 -5.66 2.55
C ILE A 50 6.59 -6.09 2.50
N SER A 51 5.68 -5.18 2.81
CA SER A 51 4.25 -5.47 2.90
C SER A 51 3.67 -5.87 1.54
N PHE A 52 4.05 -5.15 0.47
CA PHE A 52 3.71 -5.52 -0.90
C PHE A 52 4.26 -6.89 -1.28
N SER A 53 5.52 -7.20 -0.96
CA SER A 53 6.12 -8.49 -1.30
C SER A 53 5.38 -9.66 -0.65
N ILE A 54 4.98 -9.50 0.62
CA ILE A 54 4.14 -10.47 1.34
C ILE A 54 2.79 -10.62 0.64
N ALA A 55 2.09 -9.51 0.40
CA ALA A 55 0.78 -9.50 -0.24
C ALA A 55 0.81 -10.14 -1.63
N ALA A 56 1.77 -9.75 -2.46
CA ALA A 56 1.99 -10.27 -3.80
C ALA A 56 2.29 -11.78 -3.79
N TYR A 57 3.18 -12.24 -2.90
CA TYR A 57 3.46 -13.67 -2.78
C TYR A 57 2.18 -14.47 -2.47
N TYR A 58 1.44 -14.08 -1.44
CA TYR A 58 0.22 -14.79 -1.06
C TYR A 58 -0.90 -14.67 -2.10
N GLN A 59 -0.97 -13.55 -2.82
CA GLN A 59 -1.95 -13.34 -3.88
C GLN A 59 -1.67 -14.25 -5.06
N PHE A 60 -0.44 -14.19 -5.59
CA PHE A 60 -0.09 -14.81 -6.85
C PHE A 60 0.38 -16.25 -6.72
N LYS A 61 0.89 -16.74 -5.57
CA LYS A 61 1.50 -18.08 -5.45
C LYS A 61 0.69 -19.23 -6.07
N ASN A 62 -0.62 -19.21 -5.90
CA ASN A 62 -1.52 -20.28 -6.37
C ASN A 62 -2.26 -19.97 -7.68
N VAL A 63 -2.01 -18.81 -8.30
CA VAL A 63 -2.60 -18.44 -9.59
C VAL A 63 -1.88 -19.20 -10.71
N LYS A 64 -2.62 -20.03 -11.46
CA LYS A 64 -2.09 -20.84 -12.57
C LYS A 64 -2.60 -20.43 -13.97
N LYS A 65 -3.69 -19.68 -14.04
CA LYS A 65 -4.33 -19.23 -15.29
C LYS A 65 -4.76 -17.78 -15.15
N ASN A 66 -4.90 -17.08 -16.28
CA ASN A 66 -5.34 -15.69 -16.33
C ASN A 66 -4.51 -14.75 -15.42
N THR A 67 -3.20 -15.02 -15.30
CA THR A 67 -2.28 -14.30 -14.42
C THR A 67 -2.24 -12.79 -14.68
N SER A 68 -2.35 -12.36 -15.95
CA SER A 68 -2.42 -10.93 -16.29
C SER A 68 -3.73 -10.28 -15.80
N TYR A 69 -4.86 -10.99 -15.88
CA TYR A 69 -6.14 -10.50 -15.35
C TYR A 69 -6.10 -10.39 -13.82
N GLU A 70 -5.49 -11.36 -13.13
CA GLU A 70 -5.26 -11.27 -11.69
C GLU A 70 -4.35 -10.09 -11.31
N GLY A 71 -3.33 -9.81 -12.12
CA GLY A 71 -2.42 -8.68 -11.94
C GLY A 71 -3.16 -7.34 -11.95
N TRP A 72 -3.95 -7.11 -12.99
CA TRP A 72 -4.79 -5.91 -13.12
C TRP A 72 -5.82 -5.82 -12.01
N THR A 73 -6.58 -6.89 -11.76
CA THR A 73 -7.66 -6.87 -10.78
C THR A 73 -7.14 -6.61 -9.36
N SER A 74 -6.06 -7.30 -8.96
CA SER A 74 -5.46 -7.11 -7.64
C SER A 74 -4.82 -5.72 -7.51
N GLY A 75 -4.09 -5.28 -8.54
CA GLY A 75 -3.44 -3.97 -8.55
C GLY A 75 -4.43 -2.80 -8.45
N ILE A 76 -5.56 -2.85 -9.17
CA ILE A 76 -6.60 -1.82 -9.10
C ILE A 76 -7.26 -1.81 -7.72
N ILE A 77 -7.61 -2.98 -7.20
CA ILE A 77 -8.24 -3.09 -5.87
C ILE A 77 -7.30 -2.50 -4.81
N TRP A 78 -6.03 -2.92 -4.79
CA TRP A 78 -5.07 -2.43 -3.80
C TRP A 78 -4.77 -0.95 -3.95
N TYR A 79 -4.66 -0.43 -5.17
CA TYR A 79 -4.47 1.01 -5.39
C TYR A 79 -5.63 1.82 -4.80
N ILE A 80 -6.88 1.45 -5.14
CA ILE A 80 -8.07 2.14 -4.62
C ILE A 80 -8.14 2.02 -3.09
N GLU A 81 -7.89 0.82 -2.57
CA GLU A 81 -7.91 0.55 -1.14
C GLU A 81 -6.90 1.41 -0.37
N LEU A 82 -5.65 1.47 -0.83
CA LEU A 82 -4.58 2.25 -0.18
C LEU A 82 -4.87 3.75 -0.21
N VAL A 83 -5.31 4.27 -1.35
CA VAL A 83 -5.75 5.66 -1.51
C VAL A 83 -6.89 5.97 -0.54
N LEU A 84 -7.91 5.12 -0.46
CA LEU A 84 -9.05 5.36 0.43
C LEU A 84 -8.66 5.29 1.91
N LEU A 85 -7.82 4.32 2.30
CA LEU A 85 -7.36 4.19 3.68
C LEU A 85 -6.56 5.41 4.11
N ASP A 86 -5.58 5.84 3.34
CA ASP A 86 -4.80 7.04 3.67
C ASP A 86 -5.64 8.31 3.62
N PHE A 87 -6.61 8.42 2.71
CA PHE A 87 -7.53 9.56 2.71
C PHE A 87 -8.34 9.62 4.01
N ILE A 88 -8.91 8.49 4.44
CA ILE A 88 -9.68 8.42 5.69
C ILE A 88 -8.80 8.77 6.88
N PHE A 89 -7.62 8.17 7.00
CA PHE A 89 -6.77 8.38 8.18
C PHE A 89 -6.06 9.74 8.16
N LEU A 90 -5.39 10.10 7.07
CA LEU A 90 -4.57 11.30 7.02
C LEU A 90 -5.41 12.56 6.85
N VAL A 91 -6.38 12.56 5.94
CA VAL A 91 -7.19 13.77 5.65
C VAL A 91 -8.33 13.89 6.65
N VAL A 92 -9.17 12.86 6.79
CA VAL A 92 -10.39 12.95 7.61
C VAL A 92 -10.08 12.88 9.10
N LEU A 93 -9.25 11.93 9.56
CA LEU A 93 -8.99 11.74 10.98
C LEU A 93 -7.85 12.62 11.51
N PHE A 94 -6.76 12.82 10.75
CA PHE A 94 -5.59 13.59 11.20
C PHE A 94 -5.54 15.02 10.66
N GLY A 95 -6.50 15.43 9.83
CA GLY A 95 -6.63 16.82 9.37
C GLY A 95 -5.57 17.28 8.37
N MET A 96 -4.89 16.36 7.67
CA MET A 96 -3.96 16.69 6.60
C MET A 96 -4.69 17.39 5.44
N THR A 97 -4.07 18.41 4.85
CA THR A 97 -4.64 19.07 3.67
C THR A 97 -4.63 18.16 2.44
N ILE A 98 -5.60 18.33 1.55
CA ILE A 98 -5.67 17.57 0.28
C ILE A 98 -4.42 17.79 -0.58
N GLY A 99 -3.84 19.00 -0.55
CA GLY A 99 -2.61 19.32 -1.26
C GLY A 99 -1.44 18.47 -0.77
N SER A 100 -1.27 18.37 0.56
CA SER A 100 -0.27 17.52 1.19
C SER A 100 -0.51 16.03 0.92
N TYR A 101 -1.75 15.60 0.74
CA TYR A 101 -2.10 14.21 0.43
C TYR A 101 -1.82 13.80 -1.03
N SER A 102 -1.89 14.74 -1.98
CA SER A 102 -1.90 14.45 -3.43
C SER A 102 -0.72 13.59 -3.96
N HIS A 103 0.47 13.71 -3.37
CA HIS A 103 1.65 12.92 -3.77
C HIS A 103 1.49 11.41 -3.50
N LEU A 104 0.61 11.02 -2.57
CA LEU A 104 0.33 9.62 -2.26
C LEU A 104 -0.42 8.92 -3.39
N LEU A 105 -1.21 9.66 -4.18
CA LEU A 105 -1.86 9.13 -5.38
C LEU A 105 -0.83 8.58 -6.37
N LEU A 106 0.27 9.31 -6.59
CA LEU A 106 1.37 8.85 -7.43
C LEU A 106 2.15 7.72 -6.75
N THR A 107 2.37 7.82 -5.45
CA THR A 107 3.12 6.82 -4.68
C THR A 107 2.48 5.45 -4.81
N TYR A 108 1.16 5.32 -4.63
CA TYR A 108 0.46 4.04 -4.67
C TYR A 108 0.30 3.43 -6.07
N LEU A 109 0.57 4.17 -7.14
CA LEU A 109 0.61 3.60 -8.49
C LEU A 109 1.69 2.52 -8.62
N ASN A 110 2.72 2.54 -7.78
CA ASN A 110 3.73 1.48 -7.73
C ASN A 110 3.11 0.09 -7.48
N VAL A 111 2.12 -0.03 -6.58
CA VAL A 111 1.44 -1.28 -6.24
C VAL A 111 0.67 -1.80 -7.45
N LEU A 112 -0.01 -0.91 -8.18
CA LEU A 112 -0.70 -1.26 -9.42
C LEU A 112 0.28 -1.76 -10.48
N ILE A 113 1.32 -0.99 -10.77
CA ILE A 113 2.30 -1.30 -11.81
C ILE A 113 2.99 -2.62 -11.52
N LEU A 114 3.45 -2.83 -10.28
CA LEU A 114 4.14 -4.07 -9.88
C LEU A 114 3.20 -5.28 -9.92
N SER A 115 1.94 -5.14 -9.49
CA SER A 115 0.95 -6.22 -9.56
C SER A 115 0.67 -6.64 -11.00
N VAL A 116 0.53 -5.67 -11.91
CA VAL A 116 0.37 -5.92 -13.33
C VAL A 116 1.61 -6.61 -13.90
N ALA A 117 2.81 -6.10 -13.59
CA ALA A 117 4.06 -6.69 -14.04
C ALA A 117 4.20 -8.16 -13.61
N ILE A 118 3.93 -8.49 -12.35
CA ILE A 118 3.93 -9.86 -11.84
C ILE A 118 2.93 -10.74 -12.62
N GLY A 119 1.74 -10.21 -12.91
CA GLY A 119 0.72 -10.91 -13.69
C GLY A 119 1.18 -11.28 -15.11
N TYR A 120 1.96 -10.42 -15.77
CA TYR A 120 2.52 -10.70 -17.09
C TYR A 120 3.75 -11.62 -17.04
N LEU A 121 4.60 -11.50 -16.01
CA LEU A 121 5.80 -12.33 -15.86
C LEU A 121 5.49 -13.78 -15.49
N LYS A 122 4.38 -14.04 -14.81
CA LYS A 122 3.95 -15.39 -14.42
C LYS A 122 3.22 -16.16 -15.54
N ARG A 123 3.25 -15.67 -16.79
CA ARG A 123 2.62 -16.36 -17.92
C ARG A 123 3.27 -17.70 -18.22
#